data_AF-A0A1I3DGE8-F1
#
_entry.id   AF-A0A1I3DGE8-F1
#
_cell.length_a   1.000
_cell.length_b   1.000
_cell.length_c   1.000
_cell.angle_alpha   90.00
_cell.angle_beta   90.00
_cell.angle_gamma   90.00
#
_symmetry.space_group_name_H-M   'P 1'
#
loop_
_entity.id
_entity.type
_entity.pdbx_description
1 polymer ?
#
loop_
_entity_poly.entity_id
_entity_poly.type
_entity_poly.pdbx_seq_one_letter_code
_entity_poly.pdbx_strand_id
1 'polypeptide(L)'
;MDREFLIDLFADFGPVTIRKMFSGYGISADGTNFALALRAGLFLRADELTIPDFETEGSKPFQYSTRAKTVTVNSYWELPARLFDDSQELAQWARAALAAAQRAKVKQRPRGKKASKKAATKLAKKAVKPAKAPKKASKKSLVRKRARRSG
;
A
#
# COMPACT_ATOMS: atom_id res chain seq x y z
N MET A 1 14.77 9.48 10.81
CA MET A 1 14.56 8.04 10.58
C MET A 1 15.00 7.72 9.18
N ASP A 2 16.07 6.95 9.10
CA ASP A 2 16.70 6.55 7.84
C ASP A 2 16.30 5.12 7.49
N ARG A 3 16.60 4.72 6.25
CA ARG A 3 16.19 3.42 5.73
C ARG A 3 16.88 2.28 6.48
N GLU A 4 18.17 2.40 6.77
CA GLU A 4 18.94 1.38 7.50
C GLU A 4 18.35 1.15 8.89
N PHE A 5 18.09 2.21 9.65
CA PHE A 5 17.49 2.12 10.98
C PHE A 5 16.16 1.36 10.98
N LEU A 6 15.30 1.62 9.99
CA LEU A 6 14.04 0.90 9.88
C LEU A 6 14.27 -0.58 9.55
N ILE A 7 15.26 -0.93 8.73
CA ILE A 7 15.57 -2.34 8.44
C ILE A 7 16.02 -3.05 9.72
N ASP A 8 16.90 -2.43 10.50
CA ASP A 8 17.39 -2.99 11.76
C ASP A 8 16.27 -3.12 12.79
N LEU A 9 15.39 -2.12 12.89
CA LEU A 9 14.23 -2.15 13.78
C LEU A 9 13.28 -3.32 13.46
N PHE A 10 13.10 -3.63 12.17
CA PHE A 10 12.26 -4.75 11.72
C PHE A 10 13.08 -6.04 11.49
N ALA A 11 14.33 -6.14 11.91
CA ALA A 11 15.17 -7.31 11.65
C ALA A 11 14.55 -8.61 12.22
N ASP A 12 14.00 -8.54 13.44
CA ASP A 12 13.33 -9.66 14.10
C ASP A 12 11.99 -10.04 13.47
N PHE A 13 11.35 -9.09 12.78
CA PHE A 13 10.14 -9.36 12.00
C PHE A 13 10.46 -10.09 10.70
N GLY A 14 11.56 -9.71 10.05
CA GLY A 14 12.04 -10.30 8.81
C GLY A 14 12.14 -9.30 7.65
N PRO A 15 12.34 -9.78 6.42
CA PRO A 15 12.66 -8.92 5.29
C PRO A 15 11.51 -7.97 4.91
N VAL A 16 11.73 -6.67 5.12
CA VAL A 16 10.78 -5.61 4.76
C VAL A 16 11.22 -4.81 3.54
N THR A 17 10.24 -4.40 2.73
CA THR A 17 10.44 -3.49 1.60
C THR A 17 10.09 -2.07 2.00
N ILE A 18 11.11 -1.22 2.04
CA ILE A 18 10.99 0.20 2.37
C ILE A 18 11.00 1.04 1.10
N ARG A 19 9.98 1.88 0.92
CA ARG A 19 9.84 2.76 -0.25
C ARG A 19 9.55 4.19 0.20
N LYS A 20 10.26 5.17 -0.37
CA LYS A 20 10.04 6.59 -0.04
C LYS A 20 8.64 7.03 -0.52
N MET A 21 7.78 7.45 0.40
CA MET A 21 6.38 7.82 0.15
C MET A 21 5.91 8.86 1.17
N PHE A 22 5.09 9.84 0.73
CA PHE A 22 4.43 10.83 1.58
C PHE A 22 5.35 11.52 2.61
N SER A 23 6.44 12.14 2.14
CA SER A 23 7.46 12.83 2.98
C SER A 23 8.27 11.94 3.93
N GLY A 24 8.07 10.62 3.89
CA GLY A 24 8.82 9.66 4.68
C GLY A 24 9.00 8.35 3.94
N TYR A 25 8.75 7.22 4.60
CA TYR A 25 8.92 5.87 4.07
C TYR A 25 7.70 5.00 4.36
N GLY A 26 7.16 4.36 3.34
CA GLY A 26 6.20 3.26 3.49
C GLY A 26 6.95 1.93 3.63
N ILE A 27 6.53 1.12 4.59
CA ILE A 27 7.12 -0.17 4.92
C ILE A 27 6.10 -1.26 4.60
N SER A 28 6.52 -2.16 3.73
CA SER A 28 5.67 -3.21 3.19
C SER A 28 6.33 -4.58 3.31
N ALA A 29 5.52 -5.58 3.64
CA ALA A 29 5.89 -6.98 3.65
C ALA A 29 4.94 -7.75 2.73
N ASP A 30 5.46 -8.69 1.93
CA ASP A 30 4.68 -9.46 0.95
C ASP A 30 3.79 -8.61 0.02
N GLY A 31 4.28 -7.43 -0.37
CA GLY A 31 3.54 -6.48 -1.22
C GLY A 31 2.32 -5.85 -0.54
N THR A 32 2.27 -5.85 0.80
CA THR A 32 1.23 -5.21 1.62
C THR A 32 1.86 -4.18 2.53
N ASN A 33 1.43 -2.92 2.41
CA ASN A 33 1.89 -1.84 3.28
C ASN A 33 1.23 -1.95 4.65
N PHE A 34 2.06 -2.10 5.69
CA PHE A 34 1.60 -2.28 7.07
C PHE A 34 2.13 -1.20 8.02
N ALA A 35 3.19 -0.48 7.63
CA ALA A 35 3.77 0.59 8.45
C ALA A 35 4.20 1.80 7.61
N LEU A 36 4.28 2.96 8.25
CA LEU A 36 4.63 4.25 7.67
C LEU A 36 5.54 5.02 8.61
N ALA A 37 6.77 5.29 8.20
CA ALA A 37 7.67 6.20 8.91
C ALA A 37 7.51 7.60 8.31
N LEU A 38 7.07 8.56 9.12
CA LEU A 38 6.89 9.96 8.74
C LEU A 38 7.75 10.86 9.63
N ARG A 39 7.79 12.17 9.32
CA ARG A 39 8.48 13.13 10.19
C ARG A 39 7.85 13.22 11.60
N ALA A 40 6.58 12.87 11.72
CA ALA A 40 5.86 12.82 12.98
C ALA A 40 6.19 11.58 13.83
N GLY A 41 6.77 10.53 13.25
CA GLY A 41 7.01 9.27 13.96
C GLY A 41 6.77 8.05 13.07
N LEU A 42 6.83 6.87 13.68
CA LEU A 42 6.51 5.61 13.03
C LEU A 42 5.05 5.25 13.33
N PHE A 43 4.32 4.85 12.30
CA PHE A 43 2.91 4.48 12.39
C PHE A 43 2.71 3.06 11.90
N LEU A 44 2.01 2.24 12.68
CA LEU A 44 1.60 0.90 12.31
C LEU A 44 0.12 0.88 11.91
N ARG A 45 -0.23 -0.05 11.03
CA ARG A 45 -1.62 -0.28 10.66
C ARG A 45 -2.34 -1.03 11.77
N ALA A 46 -3.45 -0.49 12.23
CA ALA A 46 -4.31 -1.15 13.22
C ALA A 46 -5.68 -1.48 12.62
N ASP A 47 -6.28 -2.57 13.11
CA ASP A 47 -7.69 -2.91 12.95
C ASP A 47 -8.43 -2.90 14.30
N GLU A 48 -9.74 -3.13 14.26
CA GLU A 48 -10.62 -3.17 15.44
C GLU A 48 -10.16 -4.15 16.53
N LEU A 49 -9.32 -5.14 16.21
CA LEU A 49 -8.78 -6.10 17.16
C LEU A 49 -7.50 -5.60 17.85
N THR A 50 -6.68 -4.85 17.13
CA THR A 50 -5.39 -4.32 17.63
C THR A 50 -5.50 -2.91 18.23
N ILE A 51 -6.54 -2.14 17.88
CA ILE A 51 -6.77 -0.79 18.42
C ILE A 51 -6.76 -0.73 19.96
N PRO A 52 -7.43 -1.65 20.69
CA PRO A 52 -7.43 -1.63 22.16
C PRO A 52 -6.03 -1.76 22.77
N ASP A 53 -5.14 -2.52 22.13
CA ASP A 53 -3.76 -2.67 22.57
C ASP A 53 -3.00 -1.35 22.43
N PHE A 54 -3.16 -0.66 21.29
CA PHE A 54 -2.56 0.66 21.05
C PHE A 54 -3.07 1.71 22.05
N GLU A 55 -4.37 1.70 22.36
CA GLU A 55 -4.96 2.61 23.35
C GLU A 55 -4.42 2.35 24.76
N THR A 56 -4.21 1.08 25.11
CA THR A 56 -3.64 0.68 26.41
C THR A 56 -2.21 1.18 26.58
N GLU A 57 -1.42 1.17 25.51
CA GLU A 57 -0.06 1.72 25.47
C GLU A 57 -0.04 3.27 25.37
N GLY A 58 -1.20 3.93 25.32
CA GLY A 58 -1.30 5.39 25.20
C GLY A 58 -0.95 5.94 23.81
N SER A 59 -1.00 5.09 22.78
CA SER A 59 -0.71 5.47 21.40
C SER A 59 -1.82 6.34 20.81
N LYS A 60 -1.47 7.12 19.79
CA LYS A 60 -2.42 8.05 19.16
C LYS A 60 -2.74 7.61 17.73
N PRO A 61 -4.00 7.73 17.29
CA PRO A 61 -4.35 7.53 15.89
C PRO A 61 -3.73 8.64 15.05
N PHE A 62 -3.35 8.29 13.82
CA PHE A 62 -2.81 9.23 12.85
C PHE A 62 -3.86 10.29 12.51
N GLN A 63 -3.50 11.56 12.71
CA GLN A 63 -4.38 12.69 12.45
C GLN A 63 -3.68 13.64 11.48
N TYR A 64 -4.42 14.12 10.49
CA TYR A 64 -3.94 15.16 9.59
C TYR A 64 -4.96 16.28 9.46
N SER A 65 -4.46 17.52 9.48
CA SER A 65 -5.29 18.70 9.28
C SER A 65 -5.46 18.99 7.80
N THR A 66 -6.70 19.10 7.35
CA THR A 66 -7.05 19.66 6.03
C THR A 66 -7.51 21.10 6.20
N ARG A 67 -7.61 21.84 5.09
CA ARG A 67 -8.03 23.26 5.08
C ARG A 67 -9.41 23.50 5.73
N ALA A 68 -10.23 22.46 5.87
CA ALA A 68 -11.59 22.55 6.43
C ALA A 68 -11.78 21.79 7.75
N LYS A 69 -11.00 20.74 8.02
CA LYS A 69 -11.17 19.89 9.21
C LYS A 69 -9.95 19.02 9.51
N THR A 70 -9.77 18.65 10.77
CA THR A 70 -8.87 17.56 11.17
C THR A 70 -9.52 16.22 10.87
N VAL A 71 -8.82 15.37 10.12
CA VAL A 71 -9.25 14.01 9.79
C VAL A 71 -8.41 13.02 10.59
N THR A 72 -9.09 12.23 11.40
CA THR A 72 -8.49 11.11 12.15
C THR A 72 -8.58 9.84 11.32
N VAL A 73 -7.46 9.14 11.21
CA VAL A 73 -7.33 7.88 10.48
C VAL A 73 -7.10 6.76 11.48
N ASN A 74 -8.19 6.14 11.96
CA ASN A 74 -8.13 5.03 12.92
C ASN A 74 -7.48 3.75 12.36
N SER A 75 -7.09 3.73 11.08
CA SER A 75 -6.33 2.63 10.49
C SER A 75 -4.82 2.71 10.72
N TYR A 76 -4.29 3.85 11.16
CA TYR A 76 -2.86 4.02 11.42
C TYR A 76 -2.68 4.62 12.81
N TRP A 77 -1.83 4.00 13.61
CA TRP A 77 -1.57 4.39 15.00
C TRP A 77 -0.07 4.57 15.19
N GLU A 78 0.29 5.57 15.99
CA GLU A 78 1.67 5.86 16.34
C GLU A 78 2.26 4.69 17.14
N LEU A 79 3.51 4.33 16.84
CA LEU A 79 4.19 3.27 17.56
C LEU A 79 4.55 3.75 18.98
N PRO A 80 4.19 3.01 20.04
CA PRO A 80 4.64 3.28 21.40
C PRO A 80 6.17 3.38 21.49
N ALA A 81 6.67 4.35 22.26
CA ALA A 81 8.10 4.55 22.46
C ALA A 81 8.81 3.29 22.98
N ARG A 82 8.15 2.53 23.86
CA ARG A 82 8.64 1.26 24.42
C ARG A 82 9.03 0.23 23.36
N LEU A 83 8.30 0.18 22.25
CA LEU A 83 8.56 -0.78 21.17
C LEU A 83 9.79 -0.42 20.33
N PHE A 84 10.35 0.78 20.47
CA PHE A 84 11.64 1.10 19.85
C PHE A 84 12.80 0.41 20.56
N ASP A 85 12.67 0.12 21.86
CA ASP A 85 13.68 -0.60 22.65
C ASP A 85 13.49 -2.12 22.59
N ASP A 86 12.24 -2.61 22.44
CA ASP A 86 11.89 -4.03 22.35
C ASP A 86 11.60 -4.49 20.90
N SER A 87 12.64 -4.81 20.13
CA SER A 87 12.53 -5.26 18.73
C SER A 87 11.71 -6.55 18.54
N GLN A 88 11.80 -7.47 19.50
CA GLN A 88 11.03 -8.73 19.51
C GLN A 88 9.53 -8.47 19.71
N GLU A 89 9.18 -7.52 20.57
CA GLU A 89 7.80 -7.13 20.78
C GLU A 89 7.28 -6.38 19.55
N LEU A 90 8.05 -5.41 19.05
CA LEU A 90 7.74 -4.71 17.80
C LEU A 90 7.50 -5.68 16.64
N ALA A 91 8.24 -6.78 16.53
CA ALA A 91 8.02 -7.80 15.52
C ALA A 91 6.65 -8.50 15.65
N GLN A 92 6.11 -8.65 16.86
CA GLN A 92 4.76 -9.18 17.10
C GLN A 92 3.70 -8.17 16.68
N TRP A 93 3.87 -6.90 17.04
CA TRP A 93 3.00 -5.80 16.61
C TRP A 93 3.01 -5.60 15.09
N ALA A 94 4.18 -5.72 14.46
CA ALA A 94 4.34 -5.67 13.01
C ALA A 94 3.60 -6.82 12.31
N ARG A 95 3.66 -8.04 12.87
CA ARG A 95 2.88 -9.20 12.38
C ARG A 95 1.38 -8.97 12.51
N ALA A 96 0.92 -8.43 13.64
CA ALA A 96 -0.48 -8.07 13.84
C ALA A 96 -0.94 -6.99 12.83
N ALA A 97 -0.12 -5.96 12.62
CA ALA A 97 -0.38 -4.89 11.66
C ALA A 97 -0.43 -5.41 10.21
N LEU A 98 0.45 -6.34 9.84
CA LEU A 98 0.41 -7.00 8.54
C LEU A 98 -0.88 -7.81 8.37
N ALA A 99 -1.29 -8.57 9.38
CA ALA A 99 -2.54 -9.32 9.37
C ALA A 99 -3.76 -8.39 9.21
N ALA A 100 -3.79 -7.28 9.95
CA ALA A 100 -4.80 -6.23 9.82
C ALA A 100 -4.84 -5.64 8.40
N ALA A 101 -3.67 -5.34 7.82
CA ALA A 101 -3.54 -4.83 6.45
C ALA A 101 -4.07 -5.84 5.41
N GLN A 102 -3.77 -7.12 5.59
CA GLN A 102 -4.25 -8.20 4.73
C GLN A 102 -5.78 -8.36 4.84
N ARG A 103 -6.35 -8.37 6.05
CA ARG A 103 -7.80 -8.41 6.28
C ARG A 103 -8.51 -7.25 5.57
N ALA A 104 -7.97 -6.04 5.69
CA ALA A 104 -8.52 -4.87 5.01
C ALA A 104 -8.46 -5.01 3.48
N LYS A 105 -7.37 -5.56 2.92
CA LYS A 105 -7.25 -5.83 1.47
C LYS A 105 -8.25 -6.88 0.98
N VAL A 106 -8.58 -7.87 1.82
CA VAL A 106 -9.63 -8.87 1.51
C VAL A 106 -11.02 -8.24 1.56
N LYS A 107 -11.31 -7.40 2.56
CA LYS A 107 -12.60 -6.68 2.70
C LYS A 107 -12.87 -5.70 1.54
N GLN A 108 -11.82 -5.13 0.97
CA GLN A 108 -11.90 -4.18 -0.16
C GLN A 108 -12.01 -4.84 -1.54
N ARG A 109 -11.86 -6.17 -1.65
CA ARG A 109 -12.20 -6.87 -2.91
C ARG A 109 -13.71 -7.09 -2.91
N PRO A 110 -14.50 -6.40 -3.77
CA PRO A 110 -15.88 -6.80 -3.99
C PRO A 110 -15.84 -8.27 -4.40
N ARG A 111 -16.68 -9.11 -3.78
CA ARG A 111 -16.79 -10.55 -4.04
C ARG A 111 -17.05 -10.79 -5.53
N GLY A 112 -15.97 -10.92 -6.28
CA GLY A 112 -15.93 -11.08 -7.71
C GLY A 112 -14.55 -11.56 -8.09
N LYS A 113 -14.46 -12.86 -8.33
CA LYS A 113 -13.29 -13.65 -8.76
C LYS A 113 -12.36 -14.16 -7.65
N LYS A 114 -12.65 -15.42 -7.29
CA LYS A 114 -11.66 -16.46 -6.94
C LYS A 114 -10.49 -16.45 -7.95
N ALA A 115 -9.36 -17.01 -7.48
CA ALA A 115 -8.04 -17.14 -8.12
C ALA A 115 -7.14 -15.90 -7.87
N SER A 116 -5.89 -16.05 -7.44
CA SER A 116 -4.96 -17.14 -7.69
C SER A 116 -3.87 -17.22 -6.61
N LYS A 117 -3.61 -18.43 -6.11
CA LYS A 117 -2.25 -18.88 -5.76
C LYS A 117 -1.28 -18.48 -6.88
N LYS A 118 -0.10 -17.96 -6.51
CA LYS A 118 1.21 -17.90 -7.23
C LYS A 118 1.92 -16.61 -6.75
N ALA A 119 2.94 -16.59 -5.88
CA ALA A 119 4.08 -17.48 -5.73
C ALA A 119 4.68 -17.89 -7.10
N ALA A 120 5.81 -17.26 -7.43
CA ALA A 120 6.61 -17.37 -8.65
C ALA A 120 6.03 -16.72 -9.91
N THR A 121 6.68 -15.63 -10.36
CA THR A 121 7.40 -15.53 -11.66
C THR A 121 7.40 -14.09 -12.16
N LYS A 122 8.55 -13.39 -12.06
CA LYS A 122 9.24 -12.69 -13.18
C LYS A 122 10.33 -11.74 -12.67
N LEU A 123 11.45 -12.34 -12.26
CA LEU A 123 12.76 -11.85 -12.70
C LEU A 123 12.94 -12.38 -14.13
N ALA A 124 12.95 -11.50 -15.14
CA ALA A 124 13.66 -11.68 -16.42
C ALA A 124 13.28 -10.52 -17.36
N LYS A 125 14.16 -9.52 -17.39
CA LYS A 125 14.34 -8.62 -18.53
C LYS A 125 14.83 -9.45 -19.73
N LYS A 126 14.46 -9.04 -20.96
CA LYS A 126 15.34 -8.73 -22.11
C LYS A 126 14.76 -9.16 -23.47
N ALA A 127 14.88 -8.25 -24.44
CA ALA A 127 14.88 -8.44 -25.91
C ALA A 127 13.53 -8.81 -26.59
N VAL A 128 13.10 -8.33 -27.77
CA VAL A 128 13.65 -7.52 -28.88
C VAL A 128 12.44 -7.14 -29.79
N LYS A 129 12.42 -5.95 -30.42
CA LYS A 129 11.54 -5.60 -31.57
C LYS A 129 12.12 -6.20 -32.87
N PRO A 130 11.36 -6.62 -33.90
CA PRO A 130 10.91 -5.66 -34.94
C PRO A 130 9.61 -5.99 -35.73
N ALA A 131 9.20 -4.96 -36.51
CA ALA A 131 8.19 -4.79 -37.57
C ALA A 131 7.58 -5.99 -38.35
N LYS A 132 6.29 -5.89 -38.76
CA LYS A 132 5.80 -5.61 -40.15
C LYS A 132 4.27 -5.79 -40.35
N ALA A 133 3.69 -4.82 -41.08
CA ALA A 133 2.57 -4.86 -42.05
C ALA A 133 1.09 -5.07 -41.62
N PRO A 134 0.17 -4.18 -42.08
CA PRO A 134 -1.25 -4.47 -42.25
C PRO A 134 -1.66 -4.51 -43.75
N LYS A 135 -2.34 -5.59 -44.18
CA LYS A 135 -3.13 -5.74 -45.44
C LYS A 135 -4.25 -6.75 -45.11
N LYS A 136 -5.54 -6.68 -45.49
CA LYS A 136 -6.35 -6.06 -46.56
C LYS A 136 -7.75 -5.72 -45.97
N ALA A 137 -8.40 -4.58 -46.26
CA ALA A 137 -9.40 -4.36 -47.35
C ALA A 137 -10.44 -5.51 -47.49
N SER A 138 -11.76 -5.30 -47.53
CA SER A 138 -12.49 -4.30 -48.32
C SER A 138 -14.03 -4.27 -48.11
N LYS A 139 -14.60 -3.03 -48.22
CA LYS A 139 -15.87 -2.59 -48.86
C LYS A 139 -17.21 -3.04 -48.24
N LYS A 140 -18.25 -2.21 -48.08
CA LYS A 140 -18.89 -1.20 -48.97
C LYS A 140 -19.76 -0.23 -48.10
N SER A 141 -19.69 1.10 -48.31
CA SER A 141 -20.73 1.96 -48.94
C SER A 141 -22.01 2.14 -48.08
N LEU A 142 -22.50 3.34 -47.73
CA LEU A 142 -23.01 4.38 -48.63
C LEU A 142 -23.34 5.71 -47.86
N VAL A 143 -22.82 6.83 -48.37
CA VAL A 143 -23.38 8.20 -48.48
C VAL A 143 -24.70 8.54 -47.73
N ARG A 144 -24.75 9.66 -46.97
CA ARG A 144 -25.43 10.94 -47.35
C ARG A 144 -25.38 12.07 -46.28
N LYS A 145 -25.16 13.30 -46.80
CA LYS A 145 -25.60 14.66 -46.36
C LYS A 145 -25.37 15.09 -44.89
N ARG A 146 -24.49 16.05 -44.59
CA ARG A 146 -24.50 17.52 -44.88
C ARG A 146 -25.60 18.26 -44.12
N ALA A 147 -25.22 18.93 -43.03
CA ALA A 147 -25.75 20.26 -42.65
C ALA A 147 -24.84 20.91 -41.60
N ARG A 148 -24.13 21.96 -42.03
CA ARG A 148 -23.54 22.98 -41.16
C ARG A 148 -24.68 23.83 -40.58
N ARG A 149 -24.56 24.23 -39.32
CA ARG A 149 -24.99 25.55 -38.84
C ARG A 149 -24.24 25.89 -37.57
N SER A 150 -23.15 26.62 -37.75
CA SER A 150 -22.63 27.59 -36.80
C SER A 150 -23.40 28.89 -37.01
N GLY A 151 -23.78 29.53 -35.91
CA GLY A 151 -24.48 30.80 -35.85
C GLY A 151 -24.98 30.96 -34.43
#